data_AF-A0A5J4Q3N3-F1
#
_entry.id   AF-A0A5J4Q3N3-F1
#
_cell.length_a   1.000
_cell.length_b   1.000
_cell.length_c   1.000
_cell.angle_alpha   90.00
_cell.angle_beta   90.00
_cell.angle_gamma   90.00
#
_symmetry.space_group_name_H-M   'P 1'
#
loop_
_entity.id
_entity.type
_entity.pdbx_description
1 polymer ?
#
loop_
_entity_poly.entity_id
_entity_poly.type
_entity_poly.pdbx_seq_one_letter_code
_entity_poly.pdbx_strand_id
1 'polypeptide(L)' 'METILSHYFSGIEDPRVQGRCQHLLSDILLTALCTYITGGVDYQDMHLFAKERGKQLQ' A
#
# COMPACT_ATOMS: atom_id res chain seq x y z
N MET A 1 6.66 -8.05 -6.55
CA MET A 1 7.81 -8.68 -5.89
C MET A 1 7.51 -8.59 -4.41
N GLU A 2 7.53 -9.69 -3.65
CA GLU A 2 7.31 -9.56 -2.19
C GLU A 2 8.51 -8.83 -1.58
N THR A 3 8.24 -7.75 -0.87
CA THR A 3 9.27 -6.99 -0.15
C THR A 3 9.31 -7.46 1.31
N ILE A 4 10.42 -7.23 2.01
CA ILE A 4 10.48 -7.51 3.47
C ILE A 4 9.30 -6.84 4.21
N LEU A 5 8.84 -5.69 3.71
CA LEU A 5 7.72 -4.96 4.27
C LEU A 5 6.36 -5.63 4.03
N SER A 6 6.15 -6.37 2.93
CA SER A 6 4.89 -7.08 2.70
C SER A 6 4.65 -8.20 3.71
N HIS A 7 5.71 -8.81 4.27
CA HIS A 7 5.57 -9.83 5.31
C HIS A 7 4.95 -9.31 6.61
N TYR A 8 5.15 -8.04 6.95
CA TYR A 8 4.52 -7.44 8.14
C TYR A 8 3.00 -7.37 8.04
N PHE A 9 2.45 -7.45 6.83
CA PHE A 9 1.01 -7.43 6.58
C PHE A 9 0.40 -8.83 6.38
N SER A 10 1.20 -9.91 6.45
CA SER A 10 0.75 -11.28 6.15
C SER A 10 -0.37 -11.81 7.05
N GLY A 11 -0.51 -11.27 8.27
CA GLY A 11 -1.58 -11.65 9.20
C GLY A 11 -2.87 -10.83 9.07
N ILE A 12 -2.93 -9.87 8.15
CA ILE A 12 -4.11 -9.02 7.95
C ILE A 12 -5.04 -9.71 6.96
N GLU A 13 -6.25 -10.06 7.44
CA GLU A 13 -7.31 -10.56 6.57
C GLU A 13 -7.69 -9.48 5.54
N ASP A 14 -7.80 -9.88 4.27
CA ASP A 14 -8.22 -8.98 3.21
C ASP A 14 -9.74 -8.96 3.08
N PRO A 15 -10.45 -7.91 3.57
CA PRO A 15 -11.90 -7.86 3.52
C PRO A 15 -12.43 -7.59 2.11
N ARG A 16 -11.55 -7.31 1.14
CA ARG A 16 -11.92 -6.98 -0.23
C ARG A 16 -12.25 -8.24 -1.01
N VAL A 17 -13.09 -8.11 -2.02
CA VAL A 17 -13.50 -9.24 -2.85
C VAL A 17 -12.37 -9.65 -3.79
N GLN A 18 -11.84 -10.86 -3.57
CA GLN A 18 -10.80 -11.46 -4.40
C GLN A 18 -11.22 -11.52 -5.88
N GLY A 19 -10.27 -11.27 -6.79
CA GLY A 19 -10.53 -11.18 -8.23
C GLY A 19 -11.17 -9.86 -8.71
N ARG A 20 -11.54 -8.95 -7.80
CA ARG A 20 -11.95 -7.57 -8.14
C ARG A 20 -10.91 -6.51 -7.75
N CYS A 21 -9.74 -6.94 -7.27
CA CYS A 21 -8.66 -6.05 -6.82
C CYS A 21 -7.54 -6.00 -7.86
N GLN A 22 -7.15 -4.78 -8.26
CA GLN A 22 -6.00 -4.55 -9.15
C GLN A 22 -4.65 -4.53 -8.40
N HIS A 23 -4.69 -4.38 -7.08
CA HIS A 23 -3.51 -4.22 -6.23
C HIS A 23 -3.61 -5.12 -4.99
N LEU A 24 -2.48 -5.67 -4.57
CA LEU A 24 -2.36 -6.43 -3.33
C LEU A 24 -2.69 -5.55 -2.13
N LEU A 25 -3.27 -6.14 -1.08
CA LEU A 25 -3.56 -5.39 0.15
C LEU A 25 -2.27 -4.86 0.77
N SER A 26 -1.22 -5.68 0.79
CA SER A 26 0.12 -5.32 1.28
C SER A 26 0.66 -4.06 0.64
N ASP A 27 0.48 -3.88 -0.68
CA ASP A 27 1.01 -2.74 -1.41
C ASP A 27 0.25 -1.46 -1.04
N ILE A 28 -1.07 -1.57 -0.85
CA ILE A 28 -1.91 -0.46 -0.39
C ILE A 28 -1.54 -0.06 1.04
N LEU A 29 -1.35 -1.03 1.93
CA LEU A 29 -0.98 -0.78 3.33
C LEU A 29 0.42 -0.19 3.44
N LEU A 30 1.38 -0.67 2.64
CA LEU A 30 2.71 -0.09 2.55
C LEU A 30 2.65 1.36 2.06
N THR A 31 1.87 1.62 1.01
CA THR A 31 1.66 2.98 0.49
C THR A 31 1.05 3.89 1.55
N ALA A 32 0.04 3.41 2.29
CA ALA A 32 -0.60 4.15 3.38
C ALA A 32 0.41 4.49 4.48
N LEU A 33 1.21 3.52 4.90
CA LEU A 33 2.24 3.70 5.92
C LEU A 33 3.29 4.73 5.49
N CYS A 34 3.82 4.58 4.27
CA CYS A 34 4.79 5.54 3.72
C CYS A 34 4.21 6.95 3.62
N THR A 35 2.97 7.06 3.16
CA THR A 35 2.25 8.35 3.08
C THR A 35 2.15 8.99 4.45
N TYR A 36 1.68 8.23 5.44
CA TYR A 36 1.50 8.69 6.82
C TYR A 36 2.81 9.18 7.47
N ILE A 37 3.89 8.39 7.38
CA ILE A 37 5.18 8.80 7.96
C ILE A 37 5.82 10.00 7.24
N THR A 38 5.39 10.31 6.01
CA THR A 38 5.82 11.49 5.26
C THR A 38 4.88 12.69 5.40
N GLY A 39 3.87 12.60 6.28
CA GLY A 39 2.97 13.72 6.61
C GLY A 39 1.71 13.83 5.75
N GLY A 40 1.41 12.83 4.91
CA GLY A 40 0.11 12.73 4.25
C GLY A 40 -0.97 12.24 5.20
N VAL A 41 -2.20 12.67 4.98
CA VAL A 41 -3.31 12.51 5.94
C VAL A 41 -4.50 11.74 5.40
N ASP A 42 -4.63 11.62 4.07
CA ASP A 42 -5.79 11.01 3.44
C ASP A 42 -5.47 10.13 2.21
N TYR A 43 -6.52 9.66 1.54
CA TYR A 43 -6.37 8.79 0.38
C TYR A 43 -5.88 9.55 -0.86
N GLN A 44 -6.08 10.86 -0.93
CA GLN A 44 -5.59 11.72 -2.01
C GLN A 44 -4.07 11.82 -1.92
N ASP A 45 -3.55 11.99 -0.71
CA ASP A 45 -2.11 11.95 -0.45
C ASP A 45 -1.54 10.57 -0.78
N MET A 46 -2.23 9.48 -0.43
CA MET A 46 -1.82 8.13 -0.81
C MET A 46 -1.77 7.95 -2.32
N HIS A 47 -2.76 8.47 -3.03
CA HIS A 47 -2.80 8.42 -4.50
C HIS A 47 -1.63 9.21 -5.10
N LEU A 48 -1.36 10.40 -4.60
CA LEU A 48 -0.25 11.23 -5.05
C LEU A 48 1.10 10.55 -4.77
N PHE A 49 1.28 10.03 -3.56
CA PHE A 49 2.48 9.29 -3.17
C PHE A 49 2.71 8.09 -4.09
N ALA A 50 1.69 7.27 -4.33
CA ALA A 50 1.81 6.09 -5.22
C ALA A 50 2.17 6.51 -6.65
N LYS A 51 1.59 7.61 -7.15
CA LYS A 51 1.87 8.13 -8.49
C LYS A 51 3.31 8.62 -8.64
N GLU A 52 3.84 9.30 -7.61
CA GLU A 52 5.18 9.90 -7.67
C GLU A 52 6.29 8.91 -7.29
N ARG A 53 6.04 8.04 -6.30
CA ARG A 53 7.06 7.21 -5.62
C ARG A 53 6.74 5.73 -5.59
N GLY A 54 5.55 5.29 -6.03
CA GLY A 54 5.11 3.89 -5.91
C GLY A 54 6.03 2.89 -6.61
N LYS A 55 6.71 3.27 -7.69
CA LYS A 55 7.71 2.41 -8.36
C LYS A 55 8.92 2.08 -7.49
N GLN A 56 9.21 2.90 -6.49
CA GLN A 56 10.32 2.67 -5.55
C GLN A 56 9.94 1.66 -4.46
N LEU A 57 8.65 1.30 -4.36
CA LEU A 57 8.12 0.33 -3.41
C LEU A 57 7.95 -1.09 -4.00
N GLN A 58 8.24 -1.28 -5.30
CA GLN A 58 8.09 -2.54 -6.04
C GLN A 58 9.37 -3.36 -6.11
#